data_AF-A0A1Q3B2D8-F1
#
_entry.id   AF-A0A1Q3B2D8-F1
#
_cell.length_a   1.000
_cell.length_b   1.000
_cell.length_c   1.000
_cell.angle_alpha   90.00
_cell.angle_beta   90.00
_cell.angle_gamma   90.00
#
_symmetry.space_group_name_H-M   'P 1'
#
loop_
_entity.id
_entity.type
_entity.pdbx_description
1 polymer ?
#
loop_
_entity_poly.entity_id
_entity_poly.type
_entity_poly.pdbx_seq_one_letter_code
_entity_poly.pdbx_strand_id
1 'polypeptide(L)'
;VVQGKDKSLRDYLTRFNKESLTVKDLEPSFALAALNNRLRSNSSFTFSLLKKLAKDMADLLKRAERYVNAEEEMVARKQKTPWSGHQEERMEHSRNAPERREKRKERSDMSKEDLRHKLSRREGPSRGGAPIPSYNTFAPLLDTRTRILVVEQDKVPF
;
A
#
# COMPACT_ATOMS: atom_id res chain seq x y z
N VAL A 1 -2.49 0.97 -28.28
CA VAL A 1 -2.04 -0.10 -27.36
C VAL A 1 -2.50 0.17 -25.92
N VAL A 2 -3.10 -0.80 -25.23
CA VAL A 2 -3.55 -0.67 -23.81
C VAL A 2 -2.63 -1.45 -22.87
N GLN A 3 -2.44 -0.98 -21.63
CA GLN A 3 -1.70 -1.72 -20.61
C GLN A 3 -2.49 -2.97 -20.19
N GLY A 4 -1.91 -4.15 -20.41
CA GLY A 4 -2.53 -5.42 -20.03
C GLY A 4 -2.53 -5.64 -18.52
N LYS A 5 -3.40 -6.54 -18.03
CA LYS A 5 -3.56 -6.84 -16.60
C LYS A 5 -2.25 -7.22 -15.93
N ASP A 6 -1.42 -8.03 -16.57
CA ASP A 6 -0.16 -8.54 -16.01
C ASP A 6 1.07 -7.84 -16.60
N LYS A 7 0.85 -6.74 -17.32
CA LYS A 7 1.91 -6.02 -18.00
C LYS A 7 2.57 -4.98 -17.08
N SER A 8 3.88 -5.08 -16.93
CA SER A 8 4.68 -4.07 -16.21
C SER A 8 4.52 -2.68 -16.85
N LEU A 9 4.74 -1.64 -16.05
CA LEU A 9 4.71 -0.26 -16.56
C LEU A 9 5.82 -0.06 -17.61
N ARG A 10 7.01 -0.60 -17.36
CA ARG A 10 8.16 -0.54 -18.27
C ARG A 10 7.82 -1.11 -19.64
N ASP A 11 7.31 -2.34 -19.69
CA ASP A 11 6.99 -2.98 -20.97
C ASP A 11 5.91 -2.20 -21.71
N TYR A 12 4.88 -1.73 -20.98
CA TYR A 12 3.82 -0.91 -21.57
C TYR A 12 4.38 0.34 -22.26
N LEU A 13 5.23 1.10 -21.57
CA LEU A 13 5.86 2.30 -22.10
C LEU A 13 6.74 1.99 -23.32
N THR A 14 7.50 0.89 -23.30
CA THR A 14 8.29 0.47 -24.45
C THR A 14 7.42 0.21 -25.68
N ARG A 15 6.27 -0.47 -25.53
CA ARG A 15 5.33 -0.65 -26.65
C ARG A 15 4.70 0.65 -27.09
N PHE A 16 4.24 1.46 -26.13
CA PHE A 16 3.63 2.75 -26.43
C PHE A 16 4.57 3.64 -27.25
N ASN A 17 5.85 3.70 -26.87
CA ASN A 17 6.87 4.47 -27.58
C ASN A 17 7.14 3.93 -28.99
N LYS A 18 7.15 2.61 -29.19
CA LYS A 18 7.29 2.04 -30.54
C LYS A 18 6.12 2.43 -31.45
N GLU A 19 4.91 2.38 -30.91
CA GLU A 19 3.69 2.74 -31.64
C GLU A 19 3.63 4.24 -31.93
N SER A 20 4.02 5.09 -30.96
CA SER A 20 4.03 6.54 -31.16
C SER A 20 4.94 6.98 -32.30
N LEU A 21 6.04 6.24 -32.55
CA LEU A 21 6.95 6.52 -33.67
C LEU A 21 6.34 6.17 -35.05
N THR A 22 5.28 5.37 -35.09
CA THR A 22 4.59 5.04 -36.35
C THR A 22 3.56 6.09 -36.74
N VAL A 23 3.16 6.95 -35.81
CA VAL A 23 2.16 8.01 -36.04
C VAL A 23 2.89 9.26 -36.51
N LYS A 24 2.63 9.66 -37.77
CA LYS A 24 3.11 10.94 -38.31
C LYS A 24 2.47 12.10 -37.58
N ASP A 25 3.24 13.14 -37.30
CA ASP A 25 2.78 14.40 -36.70
C ASP A 25 2.03 14.22 -35.37
N LEU A 26 2.50 13.28 -34.54
CA LEU A 26 1.92 13.03 -33.23
C LEU A 26 2.14 14.20 -32.27
N GLU A 27 1.06 14.92 -32.00
CA GLU A 27 1.04 15.99 -31.00
C GLU A 27 1.35 15.46 -29.58
N PRO A 28 2.29 16.08 -28.82
CA PRO A 28 2.64 15.64 -27.47
C PRO A 28 1.46 15.62 -26.49
N SER A 29 0.54 16.57 -26.64
CA SER A 29 -0.69 16.65 -25.83
C SER A 29 -1.61 15.45 -26.07
N PHE A 30 -1.75 15.02 -27.33
CA PHE A 30 -2.51 13.84 -27.70
C PHE A 30 -1.84 12.56 -27.21
N ALA A 31 -0.51 12.47 -27.34
CA ALA A 31 0.26 11.35 -26.80
C ALA A 31 0.06 11.21 -25.28
N LEU A 32 0.08 12.33 -24.55
CA LEU A 32 -0.14 12.35 -23.10
C LEU A 32 -1.54 11.87 -22.72
N ALA A 33 -2.58 12.39 -23.39
CA ALA A 33 -3.96 12.00 -23.15
C ALA A 33 -4.19 10.51 -23.49
N ALA A 34 -3.67 10.06 -24.63
CA ALA A 34 -3.76 8.67 -25.05
C ALA A 34 -3.05 7.74 -24.06
N LEU A 35 -1.89 8.13 -23.56
CA LEU A 35 -1.15 7.37 -22.56
C LEU A 35 -1.94 7.28 -21.25
N ASN A 36 -2.42 8.40 -20.70
CA ASN A 36 -3.19 8.43 -19.46
C ASN A 36 -4.44 7.55 -19.52
N ASN A 37 -5.18 7.61 -20.62
CA ASN A 37 -6.42 6.84 -20.80
C ASN A 37 -6.19 5.34 -20.99
N ARG A 38 -4.99 4.93 -21.41
CA ARG A 38 -4.66 3.53 -21.77
C ARG A 38 -3.80 2.82 -20.72
N LEU A 39 -3.47 3.50 -19.62
CA LEU A 39 -2.86 2.90 -18.43
C LEU A 39 -3.88 2.06 -17.65
N ARG A 40 -3.39 1.08 -16.90
CA ARG A 40 -4.23 0.22 -16.05
C ARG A 40 -4.76 1.03 -14.85
N SER A 41 -6.08 1.24 -14.78
CA SER A 41 -6.77 2.09 -13.79
C SER A 41 -6.38 1.81 -12.34
N ASN A 42 -6.21 0.54 -11.97
CA ASN A 42 -5.93 0.10 -10.60
C ASN A 42 -4.43 -0.09 -10.31
N SER A 43 -3.55 0.67 -10.96
CA SER A 43 -2.11 0.64 -10.68
C SER A 43 -1.69 1.74 -9.71
N SER A 44 -0.61 1.51 -8.95
CA SER A 44 -0.02 2.54 -8.10
C SER A 44 0.40 3.78 -8.91
N PHE A 45 0.81 3.58 -10.16
CA PHE A 45 1.19 4.67 -11.05
C PHE A 45 -0.02 5.51 -11.49
N THR A 46 -1.13 4.89 -11.92
CA THR A 46 -2.36 5.65 -12.26
C THR A 46 -2.92 6.39 -11.06
N PHE A 47 -2.91 5.78 -9.88
CA PHE A 47 -3.33 6.47 -8.65
C PHE A 47 -2.44 7.68 -8.34
N SER A 48 -1.14 7.62 -8.63
CA SER A 48 -0.22 8.76 -8.49
C SER A 48 -0.57 9.93 -9.42
N LEU A 49 -1.03 9.62 -10.64
CA LEU A 49 -1.46 10.62 -11.62
C LEU A 49 -2.81 11.24 -11.21
N LEU A 50 -3.71 10.46 -10.62
CA LEU A 50 -4.97 10.98 -10.07
C LEU A 50 -4.72 11.92 -8.87
N LYS A 51 -3.77 11.58 -8.00
CA LYS A 51 -3.38 12.45 -6.87
C LYS A 51 -2.74 13.74 -7.33
N LYS A 52 -1.91 13.68 -8.38
CA LYS A 52 -1.24 14.83 -8.95
C LYS A 52 -1.12 14.61 -10.45
N LEU A 53 -1.86 15.38 -11.24
CA LEU A 53 -1.77 15.30 -12.68
C LEU A 53 -0.33 15.60 -13.15
N ALA A 54 0.05 14.98 -14.26
CA ALA A 54 1.30 15.33 -14.95
C ALA A 54 1.10 16.65 -15.69
N LYS A 55 2.09 17.54 -15.61
CA LYS A 55 2.02 18.86 -16.26
C LYS A 55 2.26 18.76 -17.77
N ASP A 56 3.19 17.91 -18.15
CA ASP A 56 3.64 17.69 -19.51
C ASP A 56 4.18 16.25 -19.65
N MET A 57 4.62 15.91 -20.87
CA MET A 57 5.20 14.60 -21.16
C MET A 57 6.49 14.33 -20.39
N ALA A 58 7.32 15.35 -20.16
CA ALA A 58 8.59 15.19 -19.45
C ALA A 58 8.36 14.83 -17.98
N ASP A 59 7.43 15.51 -17.29
CA ASP A 59 7.03 15.21 -15.92
C ASP A 59 6.42 13.80 -15.81
N LEU A 60 5.59 13.40 -16.78
CA LEU A 60 5.01 12.06 -16.82
C LEU A 60 6.09 10.97 -16.94
N LEU A 61 7.04 11.13 -17.87
CA LEU A 61 8.13 10.18 -18.08
C LEU A 61 9.05 10.11 -16.85
N LYS A 62 9.41 11.25 -16.28
CA LYS A 62 10.24 11.31 -15.06
C LYS A 62 9.56 10.61 -13.88
N ARG A 63 8.23 10.70 -13.76
CA ARG A 63 7.46 9.97 -12.75
C ARG A 63 7.45 8.47 -13.06
N ALA A 64 7.18 8.10 -14.30
CA ALA A 64 7.15 6.70 -14.72
C ALA A 64 8.48 5.99 -14.45
N GLU A 65 9.60 6.63 -14.76
CA GLU A 65 10.95 6.12 -14.45
C GLU A 65 11.13 5.83 -12.96
N ARG A 66 10.78 6.79 -12.09
CA ARG A 66 10.85 6.59 -10.63
C ARG A 66 10.01 5.41 -10.17
N TYR A 67 8.82 5.23 -10.76
CA TYR A 67 7.95 4.11 -10.44
C TYR A 67 8.51 2.77 -10.91
N VAL A 68 9.06 2.70 -12.13
CA VAL A 68 9.70 1.50 -12.65
C VAL A 68 10.89 1.12 -11.77
N ASN A 69 11.75 2.08 -11.42
CA ASN A 69 12.91 1.83 -10.56
C ASN A 69 12.48 1.31 -9.17
N ALA A 70 11.45 1.91 -8.57
CA ALA A 70 10.92 1.46 -7.28
C ALA A 70 10.28 0.06 -7.37
N GLU A 71 9.55 -0.24 -8.45
CA GLU A 71 8.96 -1.56 -8.70
C GLU A 71 10.06 -2.63 -8.84
N GLU A 72 11.09 -2.35 -9.64
CA GLU A 72 12.25 -3.24 -9.84
C GLU A 72 13.04 -3.44 -8.53
N GLU A 73 13.27 -2.38 -7.74
CA GLU A 73 13.95 -2.48 -6.45
C GLU A 73 13.16 -3.35 -5.45
N MET A 74 11.84 -3.16 -5.38
CA MET A 74 10.96 -3.96 -4.52
C MET A 74 10.96 -5.44 -4.90
N VAL A 75 10.97 -5.75 -6.20
CA VAL A 75 11.10 -7.12 -6.69
C VAL A 75 12.46 -7.69 -6.32
N ALA A 76 13.55 -6.94 -6.51
CA ALA A 76 14.91 -7.37 -6.16
C ALA A 76 15.06 -7.64 -4.65
N ARG A 77 14.47 -6.81 -3.79
CA ARG A 77 14.46 -7.01 -2.33
C ARG A 77 13.75 -8.32 -1.94
N LYS A 78 12.61 -8.62 -2.56
CA LYS A 78 11.87 -9.88 -2.34
C LYS A 78 12.67 -11.11 -2.76
N GLN A 79 13.48 -11.02 -3.82
CA GLN A 79 14.33 -12.15 -4.25
C GLN A 79 15.58 -12.33 -3.39
N LYS A 80 16.11 -11.25 -2.80
CA LYS A 80 17.28 -11.30 -1.91
C LYS A 80 16.96 -11.72 -0.47
N THR A 81 15.67 -11.78 -0.12
CA THR A 81 15.23 -12.19 1.22
C THR A 81 14.50 -13.52 1.08
N PRO A 82 15.15 -14.68 1.32
CA PRO A 82 14.40 -15.80 1.85
C PRO A 82 13.79 -15.27 3.14
N TRP A 83 12.47 -15.35 3.29
CA TRP A 83 11.82 -15.08 4.58
C TRP A 83 12.31 -16.12 5.59
N SER A 84 13.48 -15.87 6.18
CA SER A 84 14.03 -16.61 7.30
C SER A 84 14.09 -15.65 8.47
N GLY A 85 13.28 -15.94 9.48
CA GLY A 85 13.48 -15.38 10.82
C GLY A 85 12.85 -14.01 11.02
N HIS A 86 11.70 -14.05 11.68
CA HIS A 86 11.44 -13.14 12.79
C HIS A 86 12.71 -12.99 13.66
N GLN A 87 12.83 -11.83 14.33
CA GLN A 87 13.41 -11.68 15.68
C GLN A 87 14.83 -11.06 15.79
N GLU A 88 14.82 -9.89 16.45
CA GLU A 88 15.83 -9.39 17.40
C GLU A 88 17.31 -9.55 17.05
N GLU A 89 17.88 -8.58 16.33
CA GLU A 89 19.31 -8.31 16.48
C GLU A 89 19.64 -6.82 16.32
N ARG A 90 18.83 -5.95 16.93
CA ARG A 90 19.14 -4.51 16.94
C ARG A 90 18.96 -3.80 18.26
N MET A 91 18.93 -4.53 19.37
CA MET A 91 18.80 -3.90 20.68
C MET A 91 19.40 -4.75 21.80
N GLU A 92 20.70 -5.05 21.77
CA GLU A 92 21.33 -5.64 22.96
C GLU A 92 22.85 -5.47 22.98
N HIS A 93 23.33 -4.23 22.95
CA HIS A 93 24.69 -3.89 23.39
C HIS A 93 24.69 -2.57 24.18
N SER A 94 23.95 -2.52 25.28
CA SER A 94 24.35 -1.67 26.40
C SER A 94 23.66 -2.08 27.69
N ARG A 95 24.48 -2.45 28.69
CA ARG A 95 24.27 -2.37 30.15
C ARG A 95 23.70 -3.62 30.86
N ASN A 96 24.63 -4.51 31.24
CA ASN A 96 24.90 -4.95 32.62
C ASN A 96 23.71 -5.29 33.57
N ALA A 97 23.37 -6.60 33.64
CA ALA A 97 23.09 -7.48 34.81
C ALA A 97 22.03 -7.11 35.91
N PRO A 98 21.51 -8.06 36.75
CA PRO A 98 21.72 -9.52 36.82
C PRO A 98 20.45 -10.41 36.90
N GLU A 99 20.62 -11.65 36.44
CA GLU A 99 20.16 -12.93 37.02
C GLU A 99 18.94 -12.97 37.96
N ARG A 100 17.83 -13.56 37.49
CA ARG A 100 16.97 -14.42 38.33
C ARG A 100 16.24 -15.47 37.49
N ARG A 101 16.78 -16.69 37.50
CA ARG A 101 16.10 -17.89 37.01
C ARG A 101 14.87 -18.21 37.88
N GLU A 102 13.99 -19.03 37.32
CA GLU A 102 13.00 -19.89 37.97
C GLU A 102 11.52 -19.41 37.95
N LYS A 103 10.75 -19.90 36.96
CA LYS A 103 9.59 -20.81 37.15
C LYS A 103 8.90 -21.20 35.83
N ARG A 104 9.08 -22.49 35.48
CA ARG A 104 8.13 -23.48 34.91
C ARG A 104 6.93 -22.92 34.12
N LYS A 105 6.86 -23.16 32.80
CA LYS A 105 6.21 -24.31 32.14
C LYS A 105 4.75 -24.51 32.56
N GLU A 106 3.82 -24.00 31.75
CA GLU A 106 2.56 -24.69 31.48
C GLU A 106 2.07 -24.33 30.06
N ARG A 107 1.99 -25.38 29.24
CA ARG A 107 1.36 -25.41 27.91
C ARG A 107 -0.08 -25.87 28.16
N SER A 108 -1.07 -25.17 27.62
CA SER A 108 -2.39 -25.76 27.30
C SER A 108 -2.93 -25.02 26.08
N ASP A 109 -2.74 -25.57 24.87
CA ASP A 109 -3.66 -26.46 24.15
C ASP A 109 -5.13 -26.01 24.22
N MET A 110 -5.51 -25.12 23.28
CA MET A 110 -6.92 -24.88 22.94
C MET A 110 -7.26 -25.68 21.68
N SER A 111 -8.23 -26.58 21.81
CA SER A 111 -8.65 -27.50 20.76
C SER A 111 -9.37 -26.76 19.61
N LYS A 112 -9.24 -27.29 18.39
CA LYS A 112 -9.81 -26.73 17.15
C LYS A 112 -11.35 -26.74 17.09
N GLU A 113 -12.03 -27.32 18.08
CA GLU A 113 -13.49 -27.38 18.17
C GLU A 113 -14.09 -26.00 18.47
N ASP A 114 -13.41 -25.17 19.29
CA ASP A 114 -13.94 -23.87 19.75
C ASP A 114 -13.96 -22.81 18.64
N LEU A 115 -13.16 -22.98 17.59
CA LEU A 115 -13.12 -22.07 16.45
C LEU A 115 -14.39 -22.15 15.58
N ARG A 116 -15.06 -23.31 15.52
CA ARG A 116 -16.22 -23.52 14.64
C ARG A 116 -17.48 -22.82 15.16
N HIS A 117 -17.59 -22.62 16.47
CA HIS A 117 -18.76 -21.98 17.08
C HIS A 117 -18.80 -20.46 16.91
N LYS A 118 -17.70 -19.83 16.45
CA LYS A 118 -17.64 -18.39 16.18
C LYS A 118 -18.06 -18.01 14.74
N LEU A 119 -18.13 -18.96 13.82
CA LEU A 119 -18.42 -18.68 12.40
C LEU A 119 -19.88 -18.94 11.98
N SER A 120 -20.68 -19.62 12.80
CA SER A 120 -22.06 -20.00 12.44
C SER A 120 -23.14 -18.99 12.85
N ARG A 121 -22.82 -17.91 13.57
CA ARG A 121 -23.78 -16.85 13.92
C ARG A 121 -23.65 -15.64 12.98
N ARG A 122 -23.80 -15.86 11.67
CA ARG A 122 -23.93 -14.77 10.69
C ARG A 122 -25.21 -14.96 9.88
N GLU A 123 -26.34 -14.92 10.56
CA GLU A 123 -27.63 -14.57 9.97
C GLU A 123 -28.24 -13.48 10.85
N GLY A 124 -27.89 -12.24 10.52
CA GLY A 124 -28.47 -11.02 11.07
C GLY A 124 -28.79 -10.09 9.89
N PRO A 125 -29.85 -9.28 9.98
CA PRO A 125 -30.42 -8.57 8.85
C PRO A 125 -29.41 -7.57 8.28
N SER A 126 -29.46 -7.37 6.97
CA SER A 126 -28.67 -6.41 6.19
C SER A 126 -28.74 -5.01 6.82
N ARG A 127 -27.85 -4.74 7.78
CA ARG A 127 -27.57 -3.41 8.29
C ARG A 127 -26.86 -2.67 7.16
N GLY A 128 -27.60 -1.81 6.47
CA GLY A 128 -27.02 -0.80 5.59
C GLY A 128 -25.82 -0.17 6.28
N GLY A 129 -24.65 -0.33 5.68
CA GLY A 129 -23.42 0.22 6.23
C GLY A 129 -23.59 1.73 6.42
N ALA A 130 -23.16 2.23 7.57
CA ALA A 130 -23.13 3.67 7.82
C ALA A 130 -22.35 4.35 6.67
N PRO A 131 -22.75 5.57 6.25
CA PRO A 131 -21.98 6.35 5.29
C PRO A 131 -20.52 6.42 5.74
N ILE A 132 -19.58 6.18 4.81
CA ILE A 132 -18.15 6.33 5.08
C ILE A 132 -17.94 7.77 5.59
N PRO A 133 -17.43 7.96 6.82
CA PRO A 133 -17.23 9.30 7.37
C PRO A 133 -16.34 10.13 6.44
N SER A 134 -16.71 11.39 6.19
CA SER A 134 -15.91 12.26 5.33
C SER A 134 -14.57 12.60 6.02
N TYR A 135 -13.47 12.52 5.27
CA TYR A 135 -12.12 12.81 5.74
C TYR A 135 -11.89 14.33 5.87
N ASN A 136 -12.49 14.97 6.88
CA ASN A 136 -12.32 16.42 7.11
C ASN A 136 -11.57 16.76 8.40
N THR A 137 -11.33 15.78 9.29
CA THR A 137 -10.70 16.02 10.60
C THR A 137 -9.58 15.00 10.81
N PHE A 138 -8.37 15.37 10.41
CA PHE A 138 -7.17 14.60 10.72
C PHE A 138 -6.77 14.85 12.18
N ALA A 139 -6.44 13.79 12.93
CA ALA A 139 -5.80 13.96 14.21
C ALA A 139 -4.47 14.72 13.98
N PRO A 140 -4.23 15.85 14.67
CA PRO A 140 -3.00 16.59 14.49
C PRO A 140 -1.85 15.75 15.07
N LEU A 141 -1.13 15.03 14.20
CA LEU A 141 -0.01 14.15 14.58
C LEU A 141 1.17 14.92 15.21
N LEU A 142 1.17 16.24 15.05
CA LEU A 142 2.16 17.15 15.64
C LEU A 142 1.71 17.71 17.00
N ASP A 143 0.51 17.35 17.47
CA ASP A 143 -0.01 17.83 18.75
C ASP A 143 0.42 16.92 19.90
N THR A 144 0.25 17.42 21.13
CA THR A 144 0.61 16.64 22.31
C THR A 144 -0.24 15.37 22.43
N ARG A 145 0.36 14.29 22.99
CA ARG A 145 -0.32 13.00 23.19
C ARG A 145 -1.68 13.13 23.87
N THR A 146 -1.81 14.06 24.82
CA THR A 146 -3.07 14.36 25.53
C THR A 146 -4.14 14.91 24.60
N ARG A 147 -3.78 15.86 23.72
CA ARG A 147 -4.73 16.45 22.77
C ARG A 147 -5.20 15.46 21.71
N ILE A 148 -4.29 14.61 21.23
CA ILE A 148 -4.64 13.53 20.29
C ILE A 148 -5.65 12.57 20.92
N LEU A 149 -5.47 12.19 22.19
CA LEU A 149 -6.39 11.30 22.91
C LEU A 149 -7.78 11.92 23.13
N VAL A 150 -7.86 13.22 23.41
CA VAL A 150 -9.14 13.93 23.63
C VAL A 150 -9.97 13.97 22.33
N VAL A 151 -9.34 14.26 21.19
CA VAL A 151 -10.03 14.31 19.88
C VAL A 151 -10.55 12.93 19.44
N GLU A 152 -9.91 11.84 19.88
CA GLU A 152 -10.37 10.48 19.59
C GLU A 152 -11.47 10.01 20.56
N GLN A 153 -11.53 10.51 21.80
CA GLN A 153 -12.55 10.13 22.77
C GLN A 153 -13.93 10.74 22.48
N ASP A 154 -13.99 11.91 21.86
CA ASP A 154 -15.24 12.58 21.44
C ASP A 154 -15.99 11.86 20.30
N LYS A 155 -15.45 10.76 19.77
CA LYS A 155 -16.01 10.02 18.63
C LYS A 155 -16.74 8.73 19.00
N VAL A 156 -16.92 8.43 20.28
CA VAL A 156 -17.66 7.24 20.74
C VAL A 156 -19.10 7.63 21.08
N PRO A 157 -20.10 7.33 20.23
CA PRO A 157 -21.50 7.46 20.63
C PRO A 157 -21.85 6.38 21.66
N PHE A 158 -22.57 6.78 22.73
CA PHE A 158 -23.23 5.89 23.68
C PHE A 158 -24.34 5.07 23.01
#